data_AF-A0A2V8PUS2-F1
#
_entry.id   AF-A0A2V8PUS2-F1
#
_cell.length_a   1.000
_cell.length_b   1.000
_cell.length_c   1.000
_cell.angle_alpha   90.00
_cell.angle_beta   90.00
_cell.angle_gamma   90.00
#
_symmetry.space_group_name_H-M   'P 1'
#
loop_
_entity.id
_entity.type
_entity.pdbx_description
1 polymer ?
#
loop_
_entity_poly.entity_id
_entity_poly.type
_entity_poly.pdbx_seq_one_letter_code
_entity_poly.pdbx_strand_id
1 'polypeptide(L)'
;RPVASLPESQVFEDVRVPRPPQLIALKVMSYCGRRGQPKAFSDMRDLAILFLTFPELKNESGAVREVLSELGASEEVMNEWSDLVKQEIKPATDEDEFD
;
A
#
# COMPACT_ATOMS: atom_id res chain seq x y z
N ARG A 1 3.12 -4.40 18.73
CA ARG A 1 1.89 -3.83 19.34
C ARG A 1 0.77 -4.85 19.17
N PRO A 2 0.01 -5.19 20.22
CA PRO A 2 -1.24 -5.92 20.08
C PRO A 2 -2.24 -5.06 19.30
N VAL A 3 -3.09 -5.70 18.49
CA VAL A 3 -4.21 -5.04 17.79
C VAL A 3 -5.53 -5.58 18.36
N ALA A 4 -6.52 -4.69 18.50
CA ALA A 4 -7.82 -5.05 19.08
C ALA A 4 -8.67 -5.92 18.15
N SER A 5 -8.48 -5.77 16.84
CA SER A 5 -9.13 -6.56 15.80
C SER A 5 -8.17 -6.77 14.64
N LEU A 6 -8.40 -7.85 13.88
CA LEU A 6 -7.70 -8.08 12.61
C LEU A 6 -8.35 -7.24 11.50
N PRO A 7 -7.59 -6.83 10.47
CA PRO A 7 -8.14 -6.17 9.30
C PRO A 7 -9.20 -7.01 8.59
N GLU A 8 -10.08 -6.36 7.83
CA GLU A 8 -10.98 -7.06 6.93
C GLU A 8 -10.18 -7.97 5.98
N SER A 9 -10.67 -9.19 5.83
CA SER A 9 -9.94 -10.27 5.19
C SER A 9 -10.83 -11.09 4.26
N GLN A 10 -10.18 -11.81 3.37
CA GLN A 10 -10.75 -12.80 2.47
C GLN A 10 -10.08 -14.15 2.72
N VAL A 11 -10.71 -15.23 2.25
CA VAL A 11 -10.10 -16.57 2.26
C VAL A 11 -9.48 -16.82 0.90
N PHE A 12 -8.20 -17.16 0.89
CA PHE A 12 -7.46 -17.57 -0.29
C PHE A 12 -6.69 -18.85 0.06
N GLU A 13 -6.93 -19.94 -0.67
CA GLU A 13 -6.33 -21.26 -0.39
C GLU A 13 -6.44 -21.68 1.09
N ASP A 14 -7.65 -21.55 1.66
CA ASP A 14 -7.96 -21.82 3.08
C ASP A 14 -7.19 -20.95 4.10
N VAL A 15 -6.46 -19.94 3.64
CA VAL A 15 -5.76 -18.96 4.47
C VAL A 15 -6.51 -17.63 4.47
N ARG A 16 -6.73 -17.07 5.67
CA ARG A 16 -7.33 -15.75 5.83
C ARG A 16 -6.27 -14.67 5.58
N VAL A 17 -6.41 -13.93 4.49
CA VAL A 17 -5.49 -12.85 4.08
C VAL A 17 -6.23 -11.51 4.05
N PRO A 18 -5.57 -10.37 4.35
CA PRO A 18 -6.17 -9.06 4.15
C PRO A 18 -6.66 -8.90 2.71
N ARG A 19 -7.76 -8.17 2.54
CA ARG A 19 -8.17 -7.74 1.20
C ARG A 19 -7.19 -6.71 0.62
N PRO A 20 -7.10 -6.55 -0.71
CA PRO A 20 -6.08 -5.69 -1.32
C PRO A 20 -6.10 -4.23 -0.83
N PRO A 21 -7.26 -3.55 -0.66
CA PRO A 21 -7.28 -2.19 -0.10
C PRO A 21 -6.65 -2.10 1.30
N GLN A 22 -6.95 -3.09 2.16
CA GLN A 22 -6.39 -3.20 3.51
C GLN A 22 -4.89 -3.44 3.47
N LEU A 23 -4.43 -4.32 2.59
CA LEU A 23 -3.00 -4.58 2.44
C LEU A 23 -2.24 -3.32 1.98
N ILE A 24 -2.76 -2.61 0.99
CA ILE A 24 -2.18 -1.36 0.50
C ILE A 24 -2.15 -0.30 1.61
N ALA A 25 -3.27 -0.07 2.30
CA ALA A 25 -3.35 0.92 3.38
C ALA A 25 -2.32 0.64 4.50
N LEU A 26 -2.20 -0.61 4.93
CA LEU A 26 -1.20 -1.04 5.92
C LEU A 26 0.23 -0.83 5.43
N LYS A 27 0.48 -1.02 4.13
CA LYS A 27 1.78 -0.76 3.51
C LYS A 27 2.11 0.72 3.43
N VAL A 28 1.15 1.59 3.11
CA VAL A 28 1.34 3.06 3.13
C VAL A 28 1.68 3.54 4.54
N MET A 29 0.92 3.13 5.56
CA MET A 29 1.21 3.47 6.96
C MET A 29 2.59 2.98 7.40
N SER A 30 2.94 1.76 7.01
CA SER A 30 4.25 1.16 7.26
C SER A 30 5.40 1.91 6.62
N TYR A 31 5.24 2.28 5.35
CA TYR A 31 6.22 3.00 4.56
C TYR A 31 6.48 4.38 5.16
N CYS A 32 5.40 5.13 5.45
CA CYS A 32 5.45 6.43 6.10
C CYS A 32 6.16 6.35 7.46
N GLY A 33 5.75 5.44 8.35
CA GLY A 33 6.35 5.28 9.67
C GLY A 33 7.80 4.76 9.68
N ARG A 34 8.29 4.21 8.55
CA ARG A 34 9.66 3.70 8.40
C ARG A 34 10.51 4.57 7.48
N ARG A 35 10.03 5.74 7.08
CA ARG A 35 10.73 6.67 6.19
C ARG A 35 12.18 6.90 6.64
N GLY A 36 13.10 6.83 5.69
CA GLY A 36 14.54 6.94 5.94
C GLY A 36 15.22 5.68 6.48
N GLN A 37 14.47 4.60 6.75
CA GLN A 37 15.04 3.31 7.16
C GLN A 37 15.10 2.35 5.98
N PRO A 38 16.03 1.37 5.97
CA PRO A 38 16.13 0.38 4.90
C PRO A 38 14.83 -0.35 4.57
N LYS A 39 13.98 -0.57 5.58
CA LYS A 39 12.70 -1.25 5.40
C LYS A 39 11.67 -0.45 4.59
N ALA A 40 11.79 0.88 4.52
CA ALA A 40 10.91 1.69 3.68
C ALA A 40 11.12 1.38 2.19
N PHE A 41 12.34 1.02 1.75
CA PHE A 41 12.58 0.61 0.37
C PHE A 41 11.83 -0.67 0.02
N SER A 42 11.81 -1.64 0.94
CA SER A 42 11.03 -2.88 0.74
C SER A 42 9.52 -2.59 0.71
N ASP A 43 9.01 -1.74 1.60
CA ASP A 43 7.58 -1.36 1.55
C ASP A 43 7.24 -0.60 0.26
N MET A 44 8.12 0.27 -0.24
CA MET A 44 7.94 0.95 -1.52
C MET A 44 7.89 -0.03 -2.68
N ARG A 45 8.80 -1.03 -2.71
CA ARG A 45 8.77 -2.09 -3.72
C ARG A 45 7.45 -2.86 -3.67
N ASP A 46 7.00 -3.22 -2.48
CA ASP A 46 5.73 -3.93 -2.29
C ASP A 46 4.54 -3.08 -2.77
N LEU A 47 4.54 -1.76 -2.47
CA LEU A 47 3.53 -0.82 -2.97
C LEU A 47 3.54 -0.71 -4.49
N ALA A 48 4.71 -0.63 -5.12
CA ALA A 48 4.83 -0.60 -6.58
C ALA A 48 4.22 -1.84 -7.22
N ILE A 49 4.53 -3.03 -6.70
CA ILE A 49 3.93 -4.29 -7.17
C ILE A 49 2.42 -4.28 -6.98
N LEU A 50 1.92 -3.86 -5.81
CA LEU A 50 0.49 -3.80 -5.53
C LEU A 50 -0.25 -2.82 -6.44
N PHE A 51 0.36 -1.68 -6.76
CA PHE A 51 -0.21 -0.69 -7.68
C PHE A 51 -0.26 -1.19 -9.13
N LEU A 52 0.74 -1.95 -9.56
CA LEU A 52 0.71 -2.60 -10.88
C LEU A 52 -0.30 -3.75 -10.93
N THR A 53 -0.52 -4.44 -9.81
CA THR A 53 -1.46 -5.58 -9.73
C THR A 53 -2.92 -5.12 -9.60
N PHE A 54 -3.17 -4.03 -8.86
CA PHE A 54 -4.50 -3.48 -8.57
C PHE A 54 -4.55 -1.98 -8.93
N PRO A 55 -4.39 -1.62 -10.22
CA PRO A 55 -4.30 -0.22 -10.64
C PRO A 55 -5.55 0.59 -10.30
N GLU A 56 -6.73 -0.03 -10.26
CA GLU A 56 -7.99 0.60 -9.88
C GLU A 56 -8.03 1.09 -8.43
N LEU A 57 -7.17 0.53 -7.56
CA LEU A 57 -7.07 0.92 -6.15
C LEU A 57 -6.15 2.12 -5.93
N LYS A 58 -5.36 2.52 -6.93
CA LYS A 58 -4.48 3.70 -6.88
C LYS A 58 -5.24 4.98 -7.24
N ASN A 59 -6.20 5.34 -6.38
CA ASN A 59 -7.08 6.49 -6.55
C ASN A 59 -7.13 7.32 -5.25
N GLU A 60 -7.09 8.66 -5.36
CA GLU A 60 -7.10 9.59 -4.23
C GLU A 60 -8.34 9.42 -3.35
N SER A 61 -9.50 9.09 -3.93
CA SER A 61 -10.80 8.99 -3.26
C SER A 61 -11.45 7.61 -3.35
N GLY A 62 -10.65 6.53 -3.37
CA GLY A 62 -11.13 5.15 -3.46
C GLY A 62 -11.07 4.35 -2.16
N ALA A 63 -11.27 3.02 -2.27
CA ALA A 63 -11.33 2.10 -1.14
C ALA A 63 -10.09 2.14 -0.22
N VAL A 64 -8.89 2.37 -0.78
CA VAL A 64 -7.67 2.51 0.04
C VAL A 64 -7.74 3.73 0.95
N ARG A 65 -8.27 4.86 0.44
CA ARG A 65 -8.43 6.10 1.22
C ARG A 65 -9.43 5.91 2.36
N GLU A 66 -10.53 5.23 2.10
CA GLU A 66 -11.54 4.89 3.11
C GLU A 66 -10.91 4.04 4.23
N VAL A 67 -10.19 2.97 3.86
CA VAL A 67 -9.52 2.11 4.83
C VAL A 67 -8.45 2.86 5.64
N LEU A 68 -7.66 3.73 5.03
CA LEU A 68 -6.70 4.58 5.76
C LEU A 68 -7.42 5.42 6.82
N SER A 69 -8.58 5.98 6.50
CA SER A 69 -9.41 6.75 7.44
C SER A 69 -9.93 5.86 8.58
N GLU A 70 -10.46 4.68 8.28
CA GLU A 70 -10.97 3.73 9.27
C GLU A 70 -9.88 3.23 10.23
N LEU A 71 -8.66 3.05 9.73
CA LEU A 71 -7.49 2.67 10.52
C LEU A 71 -6.92 3.84 11.34
N GLY A 72 -7.48 5.05 11.23
CA GLY A 72 -7.03 6.23 11.95
C GLY A 72 -5.67 6.74 11.47
N ALA A 73 -5.40 6.66 10.15
CA ALA A 73 -4.19 7.21 9.55
C ALA A 73 -4.04 8.71 9.89
N SER A 74 -2.82 9.12 10.24
CA SER A 74 -2.49 10.52 10.48
C SER A 74 -2.55 11.34 9.19
N GLU A 75 -2.60 12.67 9.32
CA GLU A 75 -2.50 13.57 8.16
C GLU A 75 -1.24 13.33 7.33
N GLU A 76 -0.13 12.98 7.97
CA GLU A 76 1.12 12.64 7.29
C GLU A 76 0.93 11.43 6.36
N VAL A 77 0.32 10.34 6.84
CA VAL A 77 0.02 9.16 6.03
C VAL A 77 -0.97 9.50 4.91
N MET A 78 -1.94 10.36 5.19
CA MET A 78 -2.94 10.81 4.23
C MET A 78 -2.36 11.67 3.11
N ASN A 79 -1.36 12.49 3.41
CA ASN A 79 -0.60 13.24 2.42
C ASN A 79 0.31 12.31 1.62
N GLU A 80 0.97 11.36 2.30
CA GLU A 80 1.79 10.35 1.64
C GLU A 80 1.00 9.53 0.62
N TRP A 81 -0.23 9.13 0.96
CA TRP A 81 -1.10 8.45 0.02
C TRP A 81 -1.38 9.30 -1.22
N SER A 82 -1.68 10.59 -1.04
CA SER A 82 -1.94 11.51 -2.15
C SER A 82 -0.73 11.65 -3.07
N ASP A 83 0.48 11.69 -2.50
CA ASP A 83 1.72 11.78 -3.26
C ASP A 83 1.99 10.48 -4.03
N LEU A 84 1.83 9.32 -3.38
CA LEU A 84 1.97 8.00 -4.00
C LEU A 84 0.99 7.81 -5.17
N VAL A 85 -0.26 8.26 -5.03
CA VAL A 85 -1.27 8.16 -6.10
C VAL A 85 -0.87 8.98 -7.34
N LYS A 86 -0.11 10.07 -7.18
CA LYS A 86 0.38 10.88 -8.31
C LYS A 86 1.65 10.32 -8.97
N GLN A 87 2.40 9.48 -8.28
CA GLN A 87 3.62 8.87 -8.84
C GLN A 87 3.27 7.94 -10.00
N GLU A 88 3.93 8.12 -11.14
CA GLU A 88 3.84 7.19 -12.26
C GLU A 88 4.70 5.96 -11.94
N ILE A 89 4.09 4.78 -11.89
CA ILE A 89 4.80 3.51 -11.73
C ILE A 89 4.51 2.68 -12.97
N LYS A 90 5.57 2.27 -13.66
CA LYS A 90 5.50 1.45 -14.86
C LYS A 90 5.97 0.04 -14.55
N PRO A 91 5.42 -0.99 -15.20
CA PRO A 91 6.00 -2.32 -15.14
C PRO A 91 7.40 -2.29 -15.73
N ALA A 92 8.31 -3.07 -15.16
CA ALA A 92 9.61 -3.31 -15.77
C ALA A 92 9.41 -4.01 -17.11
N THR A 93 10.14 -3.55 -18.12
CA THR A 93 10.21 -4.12 -19.45
C THR A 93 11.59 -4.75 -19.66
N ASP A 94 11.70 -5.67 -20.62
CA ASP A 94 12.97 -6.35 -20.93
C ASP A 94 14.08 -5.37 -21.37
N GLU A 95 13.73 -4.13 -21.74
CA GLU A 95 14.67 -3.06 -22.09
C GLU A 95 15.28 -2.37 -20.85
N ASP A 96 14.66 -2.47 -19.67
CA ASP A 96 15.11 -1.81 -18.43
C ASP A 96 16.25 -2.56 -17.71
N GLU A 97 16.70 -3.71 -18.23
CA GLU A 97 17.67 -4.61 -17.56
C GLU A 97 19.14 -4.16 -17.71
N PHE A 98 19.43 -3.15 -18.54
CA PHE A 98 20.78 -2.73 -18.90
C PHE A 98 21.06 -1.21 -18.85
N ASP A 99 20.12 -0.40 -18.33
CA ASP A 99 20.27 1.05 -18.17
C ASP A 99 20.76 1.47 -16.76
#